data_AF-A0A1G3YB42-F1
#
_entry.id   AF-A0A1G3YB42-F1
#
_cell.length_a   1.000
_cell.length_b   1.000
_cell.length_c   1.000
_cell.angle_alpha   90.00
_cell.angle_beta   90.00
_cell.angle_gamma   90.00
#
_symmetry.space_group_name_H-M   'P 1'
#
loop_
_entity.id
_entity.type
_entity.pdbx_description
1 polymer ?
#
loop_
_entity_poly.entity_id
_entity_poly.type
_entity_poly.pdbx_seq_one_letter_code
_entity_poly.pdbx_strand_id
1 'polypeptide(L)'
;MRAHSFLFSVLGASLISAGVMTAHAAEGVFYDPTNKASSTGKTVGHELYGTIGCPGRGLLDAPCPMPKDPDSDGDGVVDSKDKCPGTPAGRKVNADGCEFDSDGDGVVDGNDKCPGTPAGRKVNADGCELDSDGDGIVDGVDKCPTVYAKTADGCPLPAAAAEPAPAPQKLALEGVNFDYDQASLRPESQSKLDEAAATLNKWGNVNVEVAGHTDSMGGDDYNMDLSQQRAEAVRNYLIGKGVAAERLTAKGYGESQPVAGNDTDEGRFKNRRVELVPQK
;
A
#
# COMPACT_ATOMS: atom_id res chain seq x y z
N MET A 1 6.06 -83.79 -17.95
CA MET A 1 4.99 -83.41 -18.91
C MET A 1 5.27 -81.96 -19.30
N ARG A 2 5.63 -81.57 -20.52
CA ARG A 2 5.66 -82.25 -21.83
C ARG A 2 6.77 -81.57 -22.67
N ALA A 3 7.63 -82.41 -23.27
CA ALA A 3 8.51 -82.23 -24.45
C ALA A 3 9.63 -81.15 -24.41
N HIS A 4 10.95 -81.43 -24.40
CA HIS A 4 11.83 -82.11 -25.41
C HIS A 4 11.69 -81.49 -26.81
N SER A 5 12.71 -81.23 -27.62
CA SER A 5 14.18 -81.26 -27.63
C SER A 5 14.55 -80.83 -29.06
N PHE A 6 15.73 -80.24 -29.32
CA PHE A 6 16.54 -80.33 -30.56
C PHE A 6 17.68 -79.31 -30.38
N LEU A 7 18.91 -79.63 -29.94
CA LEU A 7 19.95 -80.55 -30.43
C LEU A 7 20.36 -80.33 -31.90
N PHE A 8 21.42 -79.53 -32.09
CA PHE A 8 22.54 -79.73 -33.02
C PHE A 8 23.72 -78.92 -32.42
N SER A 9 24.70 -79.54 -31.76
CA SER A 9 25.87 -80.29 -32.26
C SER A 9 26.95 -79.44 -32.96
N VAL A 10 27.93 -79.05 -32.13
CA VAL A 10 29.40 -79.07 -32.27
C VAL A 10 30.09 -78.86 -33.64
N LEU A 11 31.17 -78.06 -33.54
CA LEU A 11 32.46 -78.03 -34.28
C LEU A 11 32.66 -76.91 -35.30
N GLY A 12 33.59 -76.01 -34.95
CA GLY A 12 34.19 -75.02 -35.84
C GLY A 12 35.25 -74.20 -35.13
N ALA A 13 36.29 -74.87 -34.61
CA ALA A 13 37.49 -74.19 -34.13
C ALA A 13 38.24 -73.56 -35.32
N SER A 14 38.61 -72.29 -35.21
CA SER A 14 39.78 -71.73 -35.91
C SER A 14 40.29 -70.51 -35.15
N LEU A 15 41.36 -70.75 -34.39
CA LEU A 15 42.31 -69.74 -33.94
C LEU A 15 43.05 -69.19 -35.16
N ILE A 16 42.94 -67.89 -35.43
CA ILE A 16 44.03 -67.11 -36.02
C ILE A 16 44.16 -65.81 -35.23
N SER A 17 45.28 -65.74 -34.53
CA SER A 17 45.84 -64.59 -33.85
C SER A 17 46.07 -63.42 -34.82
N ALA A 18 45.52 -62.25 -34.50
CA ALA A 18 46.15 -60.96 -34.75
C ALA A 18 45.44 -59.92 -33.88
N GLY A 19 46.13 -59.42 -32.86
CA GLY A 19 45.61 -58.39 -31.98
C GLY A 19 45.29 -57.12 -32.77
N VAL A 20 44.00 -56.78 -32.85
CA VAL A 20 43.60 -55.41 -33.13
C VAL A 20 43.51 -54.74 -31.77
N MET A 21 44.64 -54.14 -31.35
CA MET A 21 44.59 -53.06 -30.38
C MET A 21 43.68 -51.99 -30.99
N THR A 22 42.47 -51.85 -30.46
CA THR A 22 41.69 -50.64 -30.68
C THR A 22 42.54 -49.51 -30.12
N ALA A 23 43.18 -48.77 -31.03
CA ALA A 23 43.85 -47.53 -30.70
C ALA A 23 42.77 -46.59 -30.16
N HIS A 24 42.65 -46.54 -28.83
CA HIS A 24 42.11 -45.36 -28.18
C HIS A 24 43.03 -44.22 -28.61
N ALA A 25 42.50 -43.29 -29.39
CA ALA A 25 43.10 -41.99 -29.54
C ALA A 25 43.17 -41.39 -28.14
N ALA A 26 44.32 -41.56 -27.49
CA ALA A 26 44.61 -40.90 -26.23
C ALA A 26 44.64 -39.40 -26.53
N GLU A 27 43.75 -38.66 -25.90
CA GLU A 27 43.81 -37.20 -25.76
C GLU A 27 45.09 -36.85 -24.98
N GLY A 28 46.24 -36.91 -25.66
CA GLY A 28 47.52 -36.59 -25.08
C GLY A 28 47.65 -35.08 -24.94
N VAL A 29 47.77 -34.60 -23.71
CA VAL A 29 48.22 -33.23 -23.42
C VAL A 29 49.60 -33.04 -24.04
N PHE A 30 49.71 -32.20 -25.07
CA PHE A 30 51.00 -31.87 -25.69
C PHE A 30 51.60 -30.65 -24.99
N TYR A 31 52.84 -30.79 -24.52
CA TYR A 31 53.58 -29.72 -23.86
C TYR A 31 54.58 -29.11 -24.85
N ASP A 32 54.35 -27.86 -25.24
CA ASP A 32 55.31 -27.05 -26.00
C ASP A 32 55.61 -25.76 -25.20
N PRO A 33 56.77 -25.69 -24.53
CA PRO A 33 57.17 -24.54 -23.73
C PRO A 33 57.53 -23.30 -24.58
N THR A 34 57.60 -23.43 -25.91
CA THR A 34 57.90 -22.32 -26.82
C THR A 34 56.64 -21.62 -27.36
N ASN A 35 55.46 -22.20 -27.10
CA ASN A 35 54.19 -21.64 -27.53
C ASN A 35 53.83 -20.36 -26.74
N LYS A 36 53.86 -19.22 -27.42
CA LYS A 36 53.49 -17.92 -26.83
C LYS A 36 51.99 -17.78 -26.53
N ALA A 37 51.13 -18.64 -27.09
CA ALA A 37 49.68 -18.63 -26.90
C ALA A 37 49.22 -19.35 -25.62
N SER A 38 50.04 -20.22 -25.01
CA SER A 38 49.71 -20.90 -23.74
C SER A 38 50.59 -20.41 -22.60
N SER A 39 49.96 -19.83 -21.57
CA SER A 39 50.64 -19.36 -20.35
C SER A 39 51.22 -20.48 -19.48
N THR A 40 50.84 -21.73 -19.72
CA THR A 40 51.28 -22.90 -18.95
C THR A 40 52.22 -23.83 -19.72
N GLY A 41 52.46 -23.58 -21.02
CA GLY A 41 53.19 -24.46 -21.93
C GLY A 41 52.48 -25.80 -22.23
N LYS A 42 51.39 -26.11 -21.52
CA LYS A 42 50.49 -27.24 -21.81
C LYS A 42 49.38 -26.72 -22.72
N THR A 43 49.21 -27.32 -23.88
CA THR A 43 48.12 -26.99 -24.80
C THR A 43 47.21 -28.20 -24.95
N VAL A 44 45.93 -28.00 -24.65
CA VAL A 44 44.84 -28.93 -24.96
C VAL A 44 43.83 -28.20 -25.84
N GLY A 45 43.34 -28.85 -26.90
CA GLY A 45 42.25 -28.32 -27.73
C GLY A 45 42.62 -27.27 -28.78
N HIS A 46 41.65 -26.42 -29.12
CA HIS A 46 41.57 -25.56 -30.31
C HIS A 46 42.80 -24.65 -30.55
N GLU A 47 43.49 -24.22 -29.49
CA GLU A 47 44.70 -23.39 -29.56
C GLU A 47 45.90 -24.10 -30.22
N LEU A 48 45.96 -25.43 -30.17
CA LEU A 48 47.02 -26.22 -30.81
C LEU A 48 46.86 -26.26 -32.34
N TYR A 49 45.61 -26.30 -32.83
CA TYR A 49 45.28 -26.31 -34.25
C TYR A 49 45.60 -24.99 -34.95
N GLY A 50 45.34 -23.86 -34.30
CA GLY A 50 45.61 -22.52 -34.86
C GLY A 50 47.09 -22.16 -34.96
N THR A 51 47.95 -22.81 -34.17
CA THR A 51 49.35 -22.37 -34.00
C THR A 51 50.37 -23.27 -34.70
N ILE A 52 50.15 -24.60 -34.76
CA ILE A 52 51.13 -25.58 -35.27
C ILE A 52 50.65 -26.25 -36.58
N GLY A 53 49.34 -26.14 -36.89
CA GLY A 53 48.69 -27.00 -37.87
C GLY A 53 48.66 -28.47 -37.41
N CYS A 54 47.87 -29.29 -38.10
CA CYS A 54 47.74 -30.72 -37.75
C CYS A 54 49.10 -31.43 -37.76
N PRO A 55 49.55 -32.06 -36.65
CA PRO A 55 50.75 -32.87 -36.63
C PRO A 55 50.48 -34.20 -37.34
N GLY A 56 50.49 -34.15 -38.67
CA GLY A 56 50.09 -35.26 -39.53
C GLY A 56 50.18 -34.90 -41.01
N ARG A 57 51.21 -34.15 -41.42
CA ARG A 57 51.50 -33.92 -42.84
C ARG A 57 52.13 -35.19 -43.43
N GLY A 58 51.30 -36.21 -43.61
CA GLY A 58 51.70 -37.53 -44.07
C GLY A 58 50.54 -38.28 -44.70
N LEU A 59 50.53 -38.27 -46.03
CA LEU A 59 49.92 -39.22 -46.98
C LEU A 59 48.52 -39.03 -47.57
N LEU A 60 47.59 -38.23 -47.04
CA LEU A 60 46.32 -37.98 -47.72
C LEU A 60 45.86 -36.55 -47.43
N ASP A 61 45.63 -35.74 -48.47
CA ASP A 61 45.27 -34.30 -48.45
C ASP A 61 43.90 -33.98 -47.79
N ALA A 62 43.47 -34.72 -46.78
CA ALA A 62 42.23 -34.44 -46.06
C ALA A 62 42.45 -33.27 -45.08
N PRO A 63 41.73 -32.14 -45.23
CA PRO A 63 41.76 -31.08 -44.23
C PRO A 63 41.21 -31.61 -42.90
N CYS A 64 41.89 -31.27 -41.81
CA CYS A 64 41.46 -31.67 -40.49
C CYS A 64 40.09 -31.06 -40.14
N PRO A 65 39.17 -31.81 -39.52
CA PRO A 65 37.95 -31.23 -38.99
C PRO A 65 38.32 -30.28 -37.85
N MET A 66 38.05 -28.97 -38.03
CA MET A 66 38.18 -28.02 -36.92
C MET A 66 37.15 -28.41 -35.85
N PRO A 67 37.54 -28.42 -34.55
CA PRO A 67 36.57 -28.53 -33.47
C PRO A 67 35.53 -27.42 -33.64
N LYS A 68 34.25 -27.77 -33.57
CA LYS A 68 33.19 -26.76 -33.56
C LYS A 68 33.31 -25.95 -32.28
N ASP A 69 33.13 -24.63 -32.37
CA ASP A 69 33.06 -23.77 -31.19
C ASP A 69 31.99 -24.30 -30.21
N PRO A 70 32.29 -24.36 -28.90
CA PRO A 70 31.35 -24.82 -27.90
C PRO A 70 30.15 -23.86 -27.77
N ASP A 71 29.04 -24.44 -27.35
CA ASP A 71 27.76 -23.79 -27.05
C ASP A 71 27.28 -24.47 -25.76
N SER A 72 27.56 -23.82 -24.63
CA SER A 72 27.49 -24.41 -23.29
C SER A 72 26.07 -24.55 -22.77
N ASP A 73 25.16 -23.65 -23.14
CA ASP A 73 23.75 -23.68 -22.74
C ASP A 73 22.80 -24.20 -23.85
N GLY A 74 23.31 -24.36 -25.07
CA GLY A 74 22.60 -24.98 -26.18
C GLY A 74 21.52 -24.09 -26.78
N ASP A 75 21.64 -22.77 -26.62
CA ASP A 75 20.67 -21.80 -27.13
C ASP A 75 20.82 -21.51 -28.64
N GLY A 76 21.90 -22.02 -29.25
CA GLY A 76 22.23 -21.87 -30.67
C GLY A 76 23.25 -20.77 -30.97
N VAL A 77 23.76 -20.08 -29.96
CA VAL A 77 24.83 -19.09 -30.03
C VAL A 77 26.07 -19.64 -29.32
N VAL A 78 27.20 -19.68 -30.04
CA VAL A 78 28.45 -20.23 -29.47
C VAL A 78 28.98 -19.34 -28.36
N ASP A 79 29.64 -19.93 -27.36
CA ASP A 79 30.14 -19.27 -26.14
C ASP A 79 30.98 -18.01 -26.43
N SER A 80 31.69 -17.99 -27.56
CA SER A 80 32.54 -16.85 -27.98
C SER A 80 31.76 -15.62 -28.46
N LYS A 81 30.47 -15.79 -28.76
CA LYS A 81 29.54 -14.75 -29.26
C LYS A 81 28.35 -14.53 -28.34
N ASP A 82 28.10 -15.46 -27.42
CA ASP A 82 27.03 -15.39 -26.47
C ASP A 82 27.32 -14.34 -25.38
N LYS A 83 26.41 -13.38 -25.24
CA LYS A 83 26.44 -12.32 -24.23
C LYS A 83 25.59 -12.66 -23.01
N CYS A 84 24.79 -13.70 -23.08
CA CYS A 84 23.82 -14.13 -22.08
C CYS A 84 23.99 -15.62 -21.73
N PRO A 85 25.12 -16.00 -21.10
CA PRO A 85 25.40 -17.40 -20.79
C PRO A 85 24.40 -17.98 -19.81
N GLY A 86 23.94 -19.19 -20.10
CA GLY A 86 22.99 -19.94 -19.28
C GLY A 86 21.54 -19.71 -19.67
N THR A 87 21.26 -19.30 -20.90
CA THR A 87 19.90 -19.19 -21.41
C THR A 87 19.18 -20.54 -21.31
N PRO A 88 17.95 -20.61 -20.75
CA PRO A 88 17.24 -21.87 -20.63
C PRO A 88 17.00 -22.54 -22.01
N ALA A 89 17.25 -23.85 -22.09
CA ALA A 89 17.06 -24.60 -23.33
C ALA A 89 15.64 -24.46 -23.90
N GLY A 90 15.55 -24.20 -25.21
CA GLY A 90 14.27 -24.03 -25.92
C GLY A 90 13.69 -22.62 -25.90
N ARG A 91 14.36 -21.66 -25.26
CA ARG A 91 14.02 -20.23 -25.35
C ARG A 91 14.42 -19.67 -26.71
N LYS A 92 13.73 -18.61 -27.13
CA LYS A 92 14.08 -17.88 -28.37
C LYS A 92 15.05 -16.78 -28.01
N VAL A 93 16.23 -16.81 -28.64
CA VAL A 93 17.29 -15.83 -28.46
C VAL A 93 17.53 -15.00 -29.71
N ASN A 94 18.13 -13.83 -29.53
CA ASN A 94 18.64 -13.00 -30.61
C ASN A 94 20.06 -13.46 -31.04
N ALA A 95 20.72 -12.68 -31.91
CA ALA A 95 22.07 -13.03 -32.41
C ALA A 95 23.18 -12.98 -31.34
N ASP A 96 22.88 -12.44 -30.16
CA ASP A 96 23.78 -12.31 -29.02
C ASP A 96 23.52 -13.38 -27.93
N GLY A 97 22.62 -14.34 -28.15
CA GLY A 97 22.27 -15.39 -27.16
C GLY A 97 21.29 -14.93 -26.06
N CYS A 98 20.75 -13.71 -26.17
CA CYS A 98 19.85 -13.16 -25.16
C CYS A 98 18.38 -13.34 -25.54
N GLU A 99 17.54 -13.68 -24.56
CA GLU A 99 16.08 -13.67 -24.69
C GLU A 99 15.56 -12.26 -25.05
N PHE A 100 14.38 -12.21 -25.70
CA PHE A 100 13.73 -10.95 -26.06
C PHE A 100 13.03 -10.32 -24.84
N ASP A 101 13.08 -9.00 -24.78
CA ASP A 101 12.33 -8.13 -23.86
C ASP A 101 11.64 -7.08 -24.74
N SER A 102 10.37 -7.30 -25.03
CA SER A 102 9.61 -6.58 -26.07
C SER A 102 9.19 -5.17 -25.65
N ASP A 103 8.96 -4.94 -24.36
CA ASP A 103 8.56 -3.63 -23.82
C ASP A 103 9.69 -2.90 -23.07
N GLY A 104 10.81 -3.59 -22.82
CA GLY A 104 12.04 -3.02 -22.28
C GLY A 104 11.93 -2.70 -20.80
N ASP A 105 11.08 -3.42 -20.06
CA ASP A 105 10.88 -3.21 -18.62
C ASP A 105 11.95 -3.91 -17.75
N GLY A 106 12.80 -4.74 -18.38
CA GLY A 106 13.87 -5.50 -17.75
C GLY A 106 13.50 -6.96 -17.42
N VAL A 107 12.29 -7.41 -17.77
CA VAL A 107 11.83 -8.79 -17.65
C VAL A 107 11.63 -9.38 -19.05
N VAL A 108 12.32 -10.49 -19.34
CA VAL A 108 12.23 -11.14 -20.65
C VAL A 108 10.81 -11.64 -20.94
N ASP A 109 10.40 -11.61 -22.21
CA ASP A 109 9.05 -11.97 -22.69
C ASP A 109 8.58 -13.35 -22.17
N GLY A 110 9.53 -14.26 -21.98
CA GLY A 110 9.25 -15.62 -21.50
C GLY A 110 8.91 -15.72 -20.01
N ASN A 111 9.15 -14.66 -19.23
CA ASN A 111 8.88 -14.56 -17.79
C ASN A 111 7.93 -13.41 -17.45
N ASP A 112 7.71 -12.48 -18.37
CA ASP A 112 6.84 -11.34 -18.20
C ASP A 112 5.35 -11.75 -18.26
N LYS A 113 4.61 -11.40 -17.20
CA LYS A 113 3.16 -11.62 -17.07
C LYS A 113 2.35 -10.40 -17.48
N CYS A 114 2.98 -9.24 -17.65
CA CYS A 114 2.39 -7.95 -17.90
C CYS A 114 2.99 -7.29 -19.16
N PRO A 115 2.78 -7.88 -20.35
CA PRO A 115 3.35 -7.36 -21.58
C PRO A 115 2.83 -5.95 -21.90
N GLY A 116 3.76 -5.06 -22.24
CA GLY A 116 3.49 -3.68 -22.59
C GLY A 116 3.60 -2.72 -21.40
N THR A 117 4.39 -3.05 -20.39
CA THR A 117 4.71 -2.13 -19.31
C THR A 117 5.34 -0.85 -19.88
N PRO A 118 4.85 0.35 -19.52
CA PRO A 118 5.41 1.60 -20.00
C PRO A 118 6.89 1.77 -19.62
N ALA A 119 7.69 2.25 -20.58
CA ALA A 119 9.11 2.48 -20.35
C ALA A 119 9.39 3.39 -19.13
N GLY A 120 10.34 2.97 -18.29
CA GLY A 120 10.75 3.69 -17.08
C GLY A 120 9.89 3.45 -15.84
N ARG A 121 8.87 2.59 -15.94
CA ARG A 121 8.14 2.10 -14.76
C ARG A 121 8.98 1.11 -13.96
N LYS A 122 8.70 1.02 -12.66
CA LYS A 122 9.28 0.00 -11.80
C LYS A 122 8.38 -1.22 -11.83
N VAL A 123 8.97 -2.38 -12.14
CA VAL A 123 8.28 -3.66 -12.17
C VAL A 123 8.78 -4.60 -11.10
N ASN A 124 7.94 -5.57 -10.74
CA ASN A 124 8.34 -6.72 -9.94
C ASN A 124 8.98 -7.81 -10.83
N ALA A 125 9.30 -8.97 -10.25
CA ALA A 125 9.93 -10.08 -10.98
C ALA A 125 9.03 -10.71 -12.07
N ASP A 126 7.74 -10.37 -12.10
CA ASP A 126 6.78 -10.82 -13.08
C ASP A 126 6.55 -9.80 -14.21
N GLY A 127 7.32 -8.70 -14.27
CA GLY A 127 7.17 -7.64 -15.28
C GLY A 127 5.98 -6.69 -15.03
N CYS A 128 5.30 -6.81 -13.88
CA CYS A 128 4.14 -5.99 -13.58
C CYS A 128 4.50 -4.74 -12.76
N GLU A 129 3.90 -3.59 -13.09
CA GLU A 129 4.01 -2.36 -12.30
C GLU A 129 3.66 -2.59 -10.82
N LEU A 130 4.38 -1.91 -9.93
CA LEU A 130 4.14 -1.97 -8.49
C LEU A 130 2.84 -1.24 -8.11
N ASP A 131 2.12 -1.82 -7.14
CA ASP A 131 0.99 -1.22 -6.41
C ASP A 131 1.35 -1.33 -4.93
N SER A 132 1.99 -0.29 -4.41
CA SER A 132 2.68 -0.31 -3.13
C SER A 132 1.73 -0.30 -1.94
N ASP A 133 0.50 0.18 -2.09
CA ASP A 133 -0.50 0.17 -1.02
C ASP A 133 -1.66 -0.82 -1.24
N GLY A 134 -1.77 -1.38 -2.45
CA GLY A 134 -2.71 -2.44 -2.78
C GLY A 134 -4.14 -1.95 -3.03
N ASP A 135 -4.33 -0.66 -3.34
CA ASP A 135 -5.65 -0.09 -3.60
C ASP A 135 -6.22 -0.40 -4.99
N GLY A 136 -5.39 -0.97 -5.88
CA GLY A 136 -5.71 -1.34 -7.24
C GLY A 136 -5.26 -0.33 -8.29
N ILE A 137 -4.55 0.73 -7.90
CA ILE A 137 -3.93 1.72 -8.77
C ILE A 137 -2.41 1.58 -8.68
N VAL A 138 -1.75 1.36 -9.82
CA VAL A 138 -0.29 1.22 -9.84
C VAL A 138 0.40 2.53 -9.44
N ASP A 139 1.55 2.43 -8.78
CA ASP A 139 2.35 3.55 -8.24
C ASP A 139 2.61 4.64 -9.27
N GLY A 140 2.70 4.25 -10.54
CA GLY A 140 2.97 5.14 -11.66
C GLY A 140 1.84 6.11 -12.02
N VAL A 141 0.61 5.83 -11.59
CA VAL A 141 -0.59 6.64 -11.88
C VAL A 141 -1.36 7.04 -10.61
N ASP A 142 -1.00 6.47 -9.47
CA ASP A 142 -1.51 6.84 -8.16
C ASP A 142 -0.95 8.20 -7.71
N LYS A 143 -1.83 9.09 -7.23
CA LYS A 143 -1.41 10.37 -6.64
C LYS A 143 -0.92 10.22 -5.20
N CYS A 144 -1.28 9.12 -4.53
CA CYS A 144 -0.88 8.77 -3.18
C CYS A 144 -0.33 7.34 -3.08
N PRO A 145 0.79 6.98 -3.78
CA PRO A 145 1.27 5.59 -3.97
C PRO A 145 1.55 4.74 -2.72
N THR A 146 1.44 5.29 -1.52
CA THR A 146 1.77 4.60 -0.27
C THR A 146 0.63 4.70 0.75
N VAL A 147 -0.55 5.15 0.34
CA VAL A 147 -1.68 5.45 1.23
C VAL A 147 -2.96 4.88 0.65
N TYR A 148 -3.22 3.63 1.01
CA TYR A 148 -4.37 2.87 0.52
C TYR A 148 -5.67 3.67 0.50
N ALA A 149 -6.22 3.90 -0.69
CA ALA A 149 -7.57 4.44 -0.83
C ALA A 149 -8.26 3.95 -2.11
N LYS A 150 -9.40 3.28 -1.95
CA LYS A 150 -10.27 2.90 -3.09
C LYS A 150 -11.02 4.08 -3.69
N THR A 151 -10.30 5.05 -4.23
CA THR A 151 -10.80 6.24 -4.92
C THR A 151 -10.28 6.24 -6.36
N ALA A 152 -10.72 7.19 -7.17
CA ALA A 152 -10.32 7.25 -8.58
C ALA A 152 -8.85 7.67 -8.77
N ASP A 153 -8.23 8.31 -7.77
CA ASP A 153 -6.88 8.82 -7.82
C ASP A 153 -5.95 8.26 -6.72
N GLY A 154 -6.39 7.20 -6.03
CA GLY A 154 -5.63 6.49 -4.99
C GLY A 154 -5.38 7.30 -3.71
N CYS A 155 -5.94 8.51 -3.63
CA CYS A 155 -5.83 9.33 -2.43
C CYS A 155 -7.05 9.17 -1.52
N PRO A 156 -6.87 9.12 -0.19
CA PRO A 156 -7.99 9.20 0.75
C PRO A 156 -8.83 10.44 0.45
N LEU A 157 -10.15 10.25 0.40
CA LEU A 157 -11.05 11.39 0.45
C LEU A 157 -10.70 12.19 1.71
N PRO A 158 -10.64 13.54 1.64
CA PRO A 158 -10.52 14.35 2.83
C PRO A 158 -11.54 13.82 3.84
N ALA A 159 -11.05 13.40 5.02
CA ALA A 159 -11.91 12.89 6.08
C ALA A 159 -13.07 13.86 6.18
N ALA A 160 -14.28 13.41 5.82
CA ALA A 160 -15.43 14.24 5.52
C ALA A 160 -15.37 15.46 6.41
N ALA A 161 -15.00 16.62 5.82
CA ALA A 161 -14.77 17.83 6.57
C ALA A 161 -15.95 17.94 7.52
N ALA A 162 -15.69 17.79 8.83
CA ALA A 162 -16.73 17.69 9.83
C ALA A 162 -17.78 18.72 9.44
N GLU A 163 -19.04 18.29 9.22
CA GLU A 163 -20.11 19.19 8.80
C GLU A 163 -19.90 20.51 9.53
N PRO A 164 -19.80 21.65 8.83
CA PRO A 164 -19.35 22.90 9.43
C PRO A 164 -20.12 23.06 10.74
N ALA A 165 -19.38 23.03 11.85
CA ALA A 165 -20.00 23.00 13.18
C ALA A 165 -21.10 24.06 13.20
N PRO A 166 -22.33 23.70 13.61
CA PRO A 166 -23.48 24.58 13.45
C PRO A 166 -23.10 25.94 14.00
N ALA A 167 -23.25 26.99 13.17
CA ALA A 167 -22.84 28.33 13.54
C ALA A 167 -23.45 28.68 14.91
N PRO A 168 -22.67 29.30 15.82
CA PRO A 168 -23.18 29.69 17.12
C PRO A 168 -24.43 30.54 16.95
N GLN A 169 -25.54 30.05 17.49
CA GLN A 169 -26.83 30.72 17.43
C GLN A 169 -27.46 30.75 18.82
N LYS A 170 -28.37 31.71 19.05
CA LYS A 170 -29.12 31.76 20.30
C LYS A 170 -29.88 30.44 20.51
N LEU A 171 -29.68 29.79 21.65
CA LEU A 171 -30.30 28.52 22.00
C LEU A 171 -31.21 28.72 23.22
N ALA A 172 -32.52 28.61 23.04
CA ALA A 172 -33.45 28.55 24.16
C ALA A 172 -33.40 27.14 24.77
N LEU A 173 -33.21 27.06 26.09
CA LEU A 173 -33.18 25.79 26.80
C LEU A 173 -34.61 25.33 27.11
N GLU A 174 -35.36 24.96 26.07
CA GLU A 174 -36.73 24.49 26.20
C GLU A 174 -36.79 23.25 27.11
N GLY A 175 -37.64 23.29 28.14
CA GLY A 175 -37.76 22.23 29.15
C GLY A 175 -36.76 22.35 30.32
N VAL A 176 -35.86 23.32 30.32
CA VAL A 176 -35.09 23.71 31.51
C VAL A 176 -35.94 24.71 32.30
N ASN A 177 -36.83 24.15 33.12
CA ASN A 177 -37.76 24.90 33.93
C ASN A 177 -37.34 24.84 35.41
N PHE A 178 -37.66 25.91 36.12
CA PHE A 178 -37.47 26.01 37.55
C PHE A 178 -38.83 25.99 38.25
N ASP A 179 -38.86 25.37 39.42
CA ASP A 179 -40.04 25.46 40.29
C ASP A 179 -40.23 26.91 40.78
N TYR A 180 -41.46 27.22 41.20
CA TYR A 180 -41.81 28.53 41.70
C TYR A 180 -40.90 28.91 42.88
N ASP A 181 -40.34 30.13 42.84
CA ASP A 181 -39.41 30.65 43.86
C ASP A 181 -38.13 29.80 44.06
N GLN A 182 -37.71 29.05 43.04
CA GLN A 182 -36.50 28.23 43.09
C GLN A 182 -35.54 28.49 41.93
N ALA A 183 -34.24 28.29 42.22
CA ALA A 183 -33.14 28.30 41.26
C ALA A 183 -32.45 26.93 41.13
N SER A 184 -32.94 25.90 41.82
CA SER A 184 -32.43 24.53 41.70
C SER A 184 -32.85 23.90 40.37
N LEU A 185 -31.88 23.26 39.69
CA LEU A 185 -32.13 22.52 38.47
C LEU A 185 -32.84 21.21 38.76
N ARG A 186 -33.96 20.96 38.06
CA ARG A 186 -34.71 19.71 38.17
C ARG A 186 -33.97 18.57 37.47
N PRO A 187 -34.07 17.32 37.95
CA PRO A 187 -33.43 16.15 37.30
C PRO A 187 -33.75 16.01 35.81
N GLU A 188 -34.98 16.27 35.41
CA GLU A 188 -35.45 16.24 34.02
C GLU A 188 -34.80 17.29 33.12
N SER A 189 -34.29 18.39 33.68
CA SER A 189 -33.57 19.41 32.94
C SER A 189 -32.13 19.00 32.62
N GLN A 190 -31.58 17.99 33.30
CA GLN A 190 -30.19 17.57 33.14
C GLN A 190 -29.90 17.04 31.74
N SER A 191 -30.81 16.26 31.13
CA SER A 191 -30.62 15.75 29.77
C SER A 191 -30.52 16.89 28.74
N LYS A 192 -31.36 17.91 28.89
CA LYS A 192 -31.34 19.10 28.02
C LYS A 192 -30.09 19.95 28.23
N LEU A 193 -29.62 20.07 29.46
CA LEU A 193 -28.37 20.76 29.77
C LEU A 193 -27.14 19.98 29.29
N ASP A 194 -27.20 18.65 29.26
CA ASP A 194 -26.15 17.80 28.69
C ASP A 194 -26.07 17.97 27.17
N GLU A 195 -27.22 17.99 26.48
CA GLU A 195 -27.31 18.32 25.04
C GLU A 195 -26.74 19.73 24.76
N ALA A 196 -27.06 20.70 25.62
CA ALA A 196 -26.55 22.06 25.51
C ALA A 196 -25.02 22.11 25.70
N ALA A 197 -24.47 21.44 26.72
CA ALA A 197 -23.03 21.37 26.95
C ALA A 197 -22.29 20.73 25.76
N ALA A 198 -22.82 19.63 25.21
CA ALA A 198 -22.27 18.99 24.02
C ALA A 198 -22.29 19.93 22.81
N THR A 199 -23.34 20.74 22.65
CA THR A 199 -23.45 21.75 21.59
C THR A 199 -22.42 22.88 21.77
N LEU A 200 -22.27 23.40 22.99
CA LEU A 200 -21.29 24.44 23.31
C LEU A 200 -19.83 24.01 23.07
N ASN A 201 -19.53 22.71 23.27
CA ASN A 201 -18.21 22.15 22.98
C ASN A 201 -17.94 22.07 21.47
N LYS A 202 -18.97 21.95 20.62
CA LYS A 202 -18.83 21.98 19.15
C LYS A 202 -18.62 23.40 18.61
N TRP A 203 -19.06 24.44 19.32
CA TRP A 203 -18.88 25.84 18.91
C TRP A 203 -17.46 26.40 19.10
N GLY A 204 -16.50 25.60 19.58
CA GLY A 204 -15.11 26.04 19.76
C GLY A 204 -14.98 27.08 20.87
N ASN A 205 -14.29 28.21 20.61
CA ASN A 205 -13.93 29.22 21.62
C ASN A 205 -14.92 30.38 21.77
N VAL A 206 -16.17 30.20 21.35
CA VAL A 206 -17.17 31.26 21.41
C VAL A 206 -17.60 31.51 22.85
N ASN A 207 -17.65 32.79 23.24
CA ASN A 207 -18.20 33.24 24.51
C ASN A 207 -19.72 33.21 24.47
N VAL A 208 -20.36 32.81 25.56
CA VAL A 208 -21.80 32.63 25.65
C VAL A 208 -22.32 33.27 26.93
N GLU A 209 -23.35 34.09 26.78
CA GLU A 209 -24.14 34.59 27.90
C GLU A 209 -25.25 33.59 28.22
N VAL A 210 -25.35 33.19 29.48
CA VAL A 210 -26.47 32.45 30.04
C VAL A 210 -27.47 33.48 30.56
N ALA A 211 -28.52 33.75 29.78
CA ALA A 211 -29.52 34.77 30.07
C ALA A 211 -30.72 34.15 30.80
N GLY A 212 -30.96 34.57 32.04
CA GLY A 212 -32.09 34.12 32.86
C GLY A 212 -33.27 35.10 32.81
N HIS A 213 -34.49 34.57 32.73
CA HIS A 213 -35.73 35.35 32.68
C HIS A 213 -36.80 34.81 33.64
N THR A 214 -37.67 35.69 34.12
CA THR A 214 -38.83 35.36 34.95
C THR A 214 -40.13 35.77 34.24
N ASP A 215 -41.26 35.38 34.82
CA ASP A 215 -42.54 36.01 34.51
C ASP A 215 -42.71 37.30 35.32
N SER A 216 -43.86 37.97 35.18
CA SER A 216 -44.15 39.21 35.91
C SER A 216 -44.77 39.00 37.29
N MET A 217 -44.62 37.81 37.89
CA MET A 217 -45.12 37.55 39.24
C MET A 217 -44.02 37.88 40.24
N GLY A 218 -44.29 38.85 41.13
CA GLY A 218 -43.31 39.33 42.10
C GLY A 218 -42.92 40.78 41.83
N GLY A 219 -41.98 41.31 42.62
CA GLY A 219 -41.41 42.63 42.38
C GLY A 219 -40.20 42.56 41.47
N ASP A 220 -39.93 43.63 40.72
CA ASP A 220 -38.83 43.73 39.75
C ASP A 220 -37.47 43.32 40.34
N ASP A 221 -37.11 43.84 41.52
CA ASP A 221 -35.84 43.52 42.19
C ASP A 221 -35.73 42.02 42.54
N TYR A 222 -36.82 41.44 43.03
CA TYR A 222 -36.89 40.02 43.34
C TYR A 222 -36.75 39.17 42.07
N ASN A 223 -37.41 39.57 40.99
CA ASN A 223 -37.31 38.89 39.69
C ASN A 223 -35.91 39.02 39.08
N MET A 224 -35.20 40.13 39.32
CA MET A 224 -33.80 40.26 38.91
C MET A 224 -32.93 39.25 39.64
N ASP A 225 -33.00 39.23 40.97
CA ASP A 225 -32.18 38.33 41.79
C ASP A 225 -32.46 36.86 41.44
N LEU A 226 -33.74 36.48 41.31
CA LEU A 226 -34.14 35.12 40.97
C LEU A 226 -33.62 34.70 39.57
N SER A 227 -33.72 35.59 38.59
CA SER A 227 -33.22 35.31 37.24
C SER A 227 -31.70 35.16 37.18
N GLN A 228 -30.97 35.96 37.98
CA GLN A 228 -29.52 35.88 38.09
C GLN A 228 -29.10 34.54 38.70
N GLN A 229 -29.73 34.12 39.80
CA GLN A 229 -29.45 32.83 40.44
C GLN A 229 -29.72 31.65 39.50
N ARG A 230 -30.79 31.71 38.70
CA ARG A 230 -31.11 30.69 37.69
C ARG A 230 -30.06 30.61 36.58
N ALA A 231 -29.62 31.75 36.08
CA ALA A 231 -28.54 31.82 35.10
C ALA A 231 -27.23 31.24 35.66
N GLU A 232 -26.90 31.53 36.92
CA GLU A 232 -25.72 30.99 37.60
C GLU A 232 -25.82 29.48 37.81
N ALA A 233 -26.98 28.96 38.20
CA ALA A 233 -27.21 27.52 38.34
C ALA A 233 -26.95 26.77 37.03
N VAL A 234 -27.48 27.28 35.91
CA VAL A 234 -27.25 26.72 34.57
C VAL A 234 -25.77 26.83 34.19
N ARG A 235 -25.15 28.00 34.38
CA ARG A 235 -23.71 28.19 34.12
C ARG A 235 -22.87 27.17 34.87
N ASN A 236 -23.09 27.01 36.16
CA ASN A 236 -22.31 26.09 37.01
C ASN A 236 -22.50 24.63 36.58
N TYR A 237 -23.71 24.25 36.17
CA TYR A 237 -23.96 22.93 35.61
C TYR A 237 -23.18 22.69 34.32
N LEU A 238 -23.20 23.64 33.38
CA LEU A 238 -22.46 23.54 32.12
C LEU A 238 -20.94 23.47 32.34
N ILE A 239 -20.41 24.20 33.33
CA ILE A 239 -19.01 24.10 33.75
C ILE A 239 -18.70 22.69 34.25
N GLY A 240 -19.58 22.13 35.10
CA GLY A 240 -19.46 20.75 35.58
C GLY A 240 -19.48 19.69 34.46
N LYS A 241 -20.06 20.03 33.29
CA LYS A 241 -20.07 19.19 32.08
C LYS A 241 -18.89 19.45 31.13
N GLY A 242 -17.93 20.27 31.53
CA GLY A 242 -16.66 20.48 30.82
C GLY A 242 -16.62 21.72 29.92
N VAL A 243 -17.62 22.61 29.99
CA VAL A 243 -17.55 23.91 29.29
C VAL A 243 -16.65 24.85 30.11
N ALA A 244 -15.66 25.49 29.47
CA ALA A 244 -14.73 26.38 30.16
C ALA A 244 -15.45 27.56 30.83
N ALA A 245 -15.12 27.84 32.10
CA ALA A 245 -15.82 28.83 32.91
C ALA A 245 -15.66 30.27 32.39
N GLU A 246 -14.54 30.55 31.73
CA GLU A 246 -14.20 31.83 31.12
C GLU A 246 -15.05 32.13 29.88
N ARG A 247 -15.62 31.09 29.25
CA ARG A 247 -16.51 31.23 28.10
C ARG A 247 -17.95 31.57 28.49
N LEU A 248 -18.30 31.47 29.77
CA LEU A 248 -19.68 31.57 30.23
C LEU A 248 -19.88 32.76 31.17
N THR A 249 -20.76 33.67 30.79
CA THR A 249 -21.22 34.78 31.63
C THR A 249 -22.69 34.57 32.01
N ALA A 250 -23.03 34.56 33.29
CA ALA A 250 -24.43 34.46 33.73
C ALA A 250 -25.02 35.85 33.95
N LYS A 251 -26.22 36.10 33.41
CA LYS A 251 -26.92 37.38 33.55
C LYS A 251 -28.43 37.21 33.71
N GLY A 252 -28.97 37.76 34.79
CA GLY A 252 -30.39 37.88 35.04
C GLY A 252 -31.00 39.09 34.34
N TYR A 253 -32.19 38.91 33.77
CA TYR A 253 -32.99 39.95 33.15
C TYR A 253 -34.40 40.07 33.77
N GLY A 254 -34.72 39.22 34.75
CA GLY A 254 -36.05 38.98 35.30
C GLY A 254 -37.16 39.11 34.27
N GLU A 255 -38.13 39.99 34.51
CA GLU A 255 -39.33 40.13 33.66
C GLU A 255 -39.17 41.13 32.51
N SER A 256 -38.01 41.79 32.38
CA SER A 256 -37.81 42.89 31.43
C SER A 256 -37.81 42.48 29.95
N GLN A 257 -37.69 41.18 29.66
CA GLN A 257 -37.64 40.64 28.30
C GLN A 257 -38.62 39.46 28.13
N PRO A 258 -39.95 39.72 28.14
CA PRO A 258 -40.96 38.69 27.96
C PRO A 258 -41.01 38.23 26.49
N VAL A 259 -41.26 36.95 26.28
CA VAL A 259 -41.48 36.33 24.95
C VAL A 259 -42.95 35.98 24.71
N ALA A 260 -43.77 36.07 25.76
CA ALA A 260 -45.22 35.89 25.71
C ALA A 260 -45.90 36.84 26.72
N GLY A 261 -47.22 37.04 26.60
CA GLY A 261 -47.99 37.80 27.58
C GLY A 261 -47.96 37.15 28.97
N ASN A 262 -48.02 37.94 30.04
CA ASN A 262 -47.98 37.43 31.42
C ASN A 262 -49.37 37.18 32.02
N ASP A 263 -50.45 37.36 31.27
CA ASP A 263 -51.82 37.23 31.78
C ASP A 263 -52.21 35.77 32.06
N THR A 264 -51.69 34.82 31.27
CA THR A 264 -52.00 33.38 31.41
C THR A 264 -50.83 32.58 31.97
N ASP A 265 -51.12 31.42 32.56
CA ASP A 265 -50.10 30.51 33.07
C ASP A 265 -49.15 30.02 31.98
N GLU A 266 -49.66 29.76 30.77
CA GLU A 266 -48.86 29.32 29.62
C GLU A 266 -47.89 30.42 29.16
N GLY A 267 -48.33 31.67 29.16
CA GLY A 267 -47.50 32.81 28.80
C GLY A 267 -46.40 33.06 29.82
N ARG A 268 -46.75 33.05 31.12
CA ARG A 268 -45.78 33.10 32.22
C ARG A 268 -44.78 31.93 32.16
N PHE A 269 -45.25 30.73 31.87
CA PHE A 269 -44.40 29.55 31.71
C PHE A 269 -43.35 29.74 30.61
N LYS A 270 -43.71 30.35 29.48
CA LYS A 270 -42.74 30.68 28.41
C LYS A 270 -41.75 31.77 28.83
N ASN A 271 -42.15 32.70 29.69
CA ASN A 271 -41.26 33.76 30.17
C ASN A 271 -40.23 33.25 31.20
N ARG A 272 -40.59 32.27 32.02
CA ARG A 272 -39.68 31.56 32.94
C ARG A 272 -38.73 30.63 32.18
N ARG A 273 -37.66 31.19 31.62
CA ARG A 273 -36.72 30.47 30.73
C ARG A 273 -35.27 30.88 30.97
N VAL A 274 -34.37 30.06 30.44
CA VAL A 274 -32.95 30.39 30.28
C VAL A 274 -32.54 30.23 28.82
N GLU A 275 -31.72 31.15 28.34
CA GLU A 275 -31.23 31.16 26.96
C GLU A 275 -29.69 31.20 26.97
N LEU A 276 -29.09 30.54 25.99
CA LEU A 276 -27.65 30.60 25.72
C LEU A 276 -27.44 31.51 24.51
N VAL A 277 -26.79 32.65 24.71
CA VAL A 277 -26.64 33.70 23.71
C VAL A 277 -25.15 33.84 23.35
N PRO A 278 -24.72 33.38 22.16
CA PRO A 278 -23.38 33.62 21.67
C PRO A 278 -23.05 35.11 21.61
N GLN A 279 -21.89 35.47 22.14
CA GLN A 279 -21.36 36.82 22.09
C GLN A 279 -20.47 36.96 20.84
N LYS A 280 -20.55 38.13 20.20
CA LYS A 280 -19.74 38.46 19.01
C LYS A 280 -18.31 38.84 19.38
#